data_AF-A0A9R1JRJ8-F1
#
_entry.id   AF-A0A9R1JRJ8-F1
#
_cell.length_a   1.000
_cell.length_b   1.000
_cell.length_c   1.000
_cell.angle_alpha   90.00
_cell.angle_beta   90.00
_cell.angle_gamma   90.00
#
_symmetry.space_group_name_H-M   'P 1'
#
loop_
_entity.id
_entity.type
_entity.pdbx_description
1 polymer ?
#
loop_
_entity_poly.entity_id
_entity_poly.type
_entity_poly.pdbx_seq_one_letter_code
_entity_poly.pdbx_strand_id
1 'polypeptide(L)'
;MRTQAASSAMEMELPNLNVPVKQEIVVHTAGAQGRGGGGGAIAEASEHGTRRTEPTVRIEANMLDCPICSSPFKPPVFQCKGGHLACGSCVAKLPWKQCQRCDHGGDFHGCPFVDAFVSSARMKCDHHGCGRQVTYHKLDDHKSACPLAPCKCPVSGCGFEGPPPALRHHLSAVHSMPVHAVQYGKVLQLEVPVSEPRRLLFAEEDGRAFLVVGGSLGLGVPIALSVVCIRAGASPPPHYVAKVWANGPPAAANDRTDTVRADIQVTSSKEPGAVAVEELTFLTVPHKLLAGAGPSRAVSLHLRIDKITS
;
A
#
# COMPACT_ATOMS: atom_id res chain seq x y z
N MET A 1 1.72 17.61 -24.48
CA MET A 1 1.10 17.90 -23.18
C MET A 1 2.12 17.59 -22.09
N ARG A 2 2.64 18.62 -21.41
CA ARG A 2 3.63 18.47 -20.34
C ARG A 2 2.91 17.98 -19.08
N THR A 3 3.23 16.78 -18.63
CA THR A 3 2.84 16.29 -17.30
C THR A 3 3.59 17.10 -16.25
N GLN A 4 2.86 17.87 -15.44
CA GLN A 4 3.42 18.48 -14.24
C GLN A 4 3.75 17.35 -13.25
N ALA A 5 5.04 17.13 -12.99
CA ALA A 5 5.46 16.31 -11.88
C ALA A 5 5.10 17.05 -10.58
N ALA A 6 4.21 16.45 -9.78
CA ALA A 6 3.94 16.95 -8.44
C ALA A 6 5.24 16.89 -7.63
N SER A 7 5.73 18.06 -7.21
CA SER A 7 6.87 18.16 -6.29
C SER A 7 6.44 17.68 -4.91
N SER A 8 6.81 16.46 -4.54
CA SER A 8 6.59 15.92 -3.19
C SER A 8 7.66 16.48 -2.26
N ALA A 9 7.29 17.46 -1.43
CA ALA A 9 8.14 17.98 -0.38
C ALA A 9 8.25 16.98 0.77
N MET A 10 9.47 16.76 1.26
CA MET A 10 9.76 15.89 2.39
C MET A 10 9.75 16.68 3.70
N GLU A 11 9.22 16.10 4.77
CA GLU A 11 9.28 16.66 6.12
C GLU A 11 10.34 15.93 6.94
N MET A 12 11.05 16.67 7.78
CA MET A 12 12.16 16.16 8.57
C MET A 12 12.01 16.59 10.03
N GLU A 13 12.13 15.61 10.93
CA GLU A 13 12.48 15.86 12.32
C GLU A 13 14.01 15.81 12.44
N LEU A 14 14.63 16.92 12.84
CA LEU A 14 16.08 16.99 13.03
C LEU A 14 16.47 16.14 14.25
N PRO A 15 17.54 15.32 14.19
CA PRO A 15 18.11 14.75 15.40
C PRO A 15 18.57 15.90 16.32
N ASN A 16 18.33 15.79 17.63
CA ASN A 16 18.79 16.75 18.63
C ASN A 16 20.33 16.85 18.62
N LEU A 17 20.87 17.68 17.72
CA LEU A 17 22.24 18.12 17.73
C LEU A 17 22.28 19.34 18.65
N ASN A 18 22.63 19.10 19.91
CA ASN A 18 22.81 20.15 20.91
C ASN A 18 24.05 20.98 20.55
N VAL A 19 23.89 21.94 19.63
CA VAL A 19 24.93 22.90 19.24
C VAL A 19 24.53 24.27 19.78
N PRO A 20 25.31 24.87 20.70
CA PRO A 20 24.99 26.19 21.23
C PRO A 20 25.21 27.25 20.14
N VAL A 21 24.13 27.82 19.62
CA VAL A 21 24.17 28.96 18.70
C VAL A 21 24.39 30.24 19.52
N LYS A 22 25.52 30.90 19.32
CA LYS A 22 25.80 32.24 19.87
C LYS A 22 25.00 33.26 19.05
N GLN A 23 23.93 33.82 19.62
CA GLN A 23 23.20 34.93 19.00
C GLN A 23 23.88 36.26 19.35
N GLU A 24 24.37 36.97 18.34
CA GLU A 24 24.71 38.39 18.45
C GLU A 24 23.45 39.21 18.15
N ILE A 25 22.99 39.96 19.14
CA ILE A 25 21.83 40.86 19.02
C ILE A 25 22.35 42.23 18.58
N VAL A 26 22.09 42.60 17.33
CA VAL A 26 22.28 43.98 16.85
C VAL A 26 21.00 44.76 17.15
N VAL A 27 21.07 45.64 18.15
CA VAL A 27 19.95 46.52 18.52
C VAL A 27 20.00 47.75 17.62
N HIS A 28 19.05 47.88 16.68
CA HIS A 28 18.79 49.15 16.02
C HIS A 28 17.76 49.94 16.84
N THR A 29 18.23 51.03 17.46
CA THR A 29 17.37 52.00 18.14
C THR A 29 16.74 52.95 17.12
N ALA A 30 15.44 52.81 16.89
CA ALA A 30 14.65 53.87 16.25
C ALA A 30 14.17 54.85 17.33
N GLY A 31 14.63 56.10 17.25
CA GLY A 31 14.18 57.18 18.12
C GLY A 31 12.74 57.57 17.81
N ALA A 32 11.87 57.55 18.82
CA ALA A 32 10.56 58.16 18.78
C ALA A 32 10.48 59.25 19.86
N GLN A 33 10.22 60.47 19.39
CA GLN A 33 10.05 61.68 20.19
C GLN A 33 8.53 61.87 20.37
N GLY A 34 8.05 61.92 21.62
CA GLY A 34 6.62 62.16 21.90
C GLY A 34 6.26 62.05 23.38
N ARG A 35 5.80 63.16 23.95
CA ARG A 35 5.52 63.44 25.37
C ARG A 35 4.22 62.82 25.90
N GLY A 36 4.18 62.57 27.22
CA GLY A 36 2.99 62.80 28.07
C GLY A 36 2.69 61.68 29.08
N GLY A 37 2.61 62.03 30.38
CA GLY A 37 2.44 61.12 31.53
C GLY A 37 1.07 60.43 31.62
N GLY A 38 0.74 59.55 32.57
CA GLY A 38 1.32 59.12 33.83
C GLY A 38 0.21 58.41 34.62
N GLY A 39 0.53 57.40 35.44
CA GLY A 39 -0.42 56.74 36.34
C GLY A 39 -0.53 55.23 36.12
N GLY A 40 -0.07 54.45 37.10
CA GLY A 40 0.19 53.02 36.98
C GLY A 40 -1.00 52.08 37.18
N ALA A 41 -0.79 50.84 36.75
CA ALA A 41 -1.44 49.67 37.30
C ALA A 41 -0.53 48.44 37.09
N ILE A 42 -0.31 47.76 38.22
CA ILE A 42 0.08 46.37 38.49
C ILE A 42 0.38 45.43 37.30
N ALA A 43 1.50 44.73 37.45
CA ALA A 43 1.97 43.66 36.58
C ALA A 43 1.00 42.47 36.58
N GLU A 44 0.62 42.03 35.38
CA GLU A 44 0.23 40.64 35.15
C GLU A 44 1.38 39.94 34.45
N ALA A 45 1.93 38.93 35.12
CA ALA A 45 2.92 38.02 34.56
C ALA A 45 2.26 37.19 33.46
N SER A 46 2.40 37.65 32.21
CA SER A 46 2.11 36.80 31.05
C SER A 46 3.22 35.76 30.94
N GLU A 47 2.91 34.52 31.31
CA GLU A 47 3.69 33.34 30.95
C GLU A 47 3.78 33.27 29.42
N HIS A 48 4.83 33.84 28.84
CA HIS A 48 5.22 33.60 27.47
C HIS A 48 5.77 32.17 27.40
N GLY A 49 4.87 31.21 27.24
CA GLY A 49 5.23 29.87 26.77
C GLY A 49 5.97 30.03 25.45
N THR A 50 7.29 29.86 25.50
CA THR A 50 8.17 29.94 24.33
C THR A 50 7.70 28.86 23.34
N ARG A 51 6.89 29.25 22.36
CA ARG A 51 6.47 28.38 21.27
C ARG A 51 7.74 27.99 20.53
N ARG A 52 8.25 26.78 20.79
CA ARG A 52 9.37 26.21 20.03
C ARG A 52 8.93 26.15 18.56
N THR A 53 9.35 27.13 17.78
CA THR A 53 9.21 27.09 16.33
C THR A 53 10.25 26.11 15.82
N GLU A 54 9.81 24.89 15.52
CA GLU A 54 10.67 23.90 14.87
C GLU A 54 10.93 24.35 13.42
N PRO A 55 12.20 24.50 13.01
CA PRO A 55 12.51 24.87 11.63
C PRO A 55 12.17 23.71 10.69
N THR A 56 11.22 23.93 9.77
CA THR A 56 10.93 22.97 8.71
C THR A 56 11.92 23.14 7.56
N VAL A 57 12.68 22.08 7.26
CA VAL A 57 13.58 22.05 6.11
C VAL A 57 12.94 21.20 5.01
N ARG A 58 12.85 21.75 3.79
CA ARG A 58 12.34 21.04 2.60
C ARG A 58 13.50 20.76 1.66
N ILE A 59 13.68 19.50 1.29
CA ILE A 59 14.70 19.03 0.34
C ILE A 59 13.99 18.22 -0.73
N GLU A 60 14.39 18.39 -1.99
CA GLU A 60 13.88 17.58 -3.09
C GLU A 60 14.42 16.15 -2.96
N ALA A 61 13.54 15.15 -3.09
CA ALA A 61 13.91 13.75 -2.88
C ALA A 61 15.03 13.26 -3.84
N ASN A 62 15.07 13.80 -5.06
CA ASN A 62 16.08 13.50 -6.08
C ASN A 62 17.52 13.88 -5.64
N MET A 63 17.68 14.83 -4.70
CA MET A 63 18.99 15.19 -4.15
C MET A 63 19.56 14.08 -3.26
N LEU A 64 18.71 13.14 -2.83
CA LEU A 64 19.06 11.97 -2.04
C LEU A 64 19.10 10.69 -2.88
N ASP A 65 19.12 10.82 -4.20
CA ASP A 65 19.35 9.70 -5.10
C ASP A 65 20.84 9.57 -5.42
N CYS A 66 21.30 8.33 -5.49
CA CYS A 66 22.66 8.02 -5.91
C CYS A 66 22.89 8.52 -7.33
N PRO A 67 23.86 9.42 -7.59
CA PRO A 67 24.00 10.04 -8.89
C PRO A 67 24.64 9.10 -9.94
N ILE A 68 24.90 7.84 -9.59
CA ILE A 68 25.40 6.79 -10.48
C ILE A 68 24.26 5.90 -10.97
N CYS A 69 23.35 5.47 -10.08
CA CYS A 69 22.25 4.57 -10.42
C CYS A 69 20.86 5.21 -10.36
N SER A 70 20.76 6.48 -9.96
CA SER A 70 19.53 7.24 -9.77
C SER A 70 18.53 6.56 -8.82
N SER A 71 19.03 5.77 -7.86
CA SER A 71 18.20 5.11 -6.85
C SER A 71 18.35 5.81 -5.50
N PRO A 72 17.30 5.85 -4.66
CA PRO A 72 17.37 6.47 -3.33
C PRO A 72 18.51 5.90 -2.49
N PHE A 73 19.26 6.77 -1.81
CA PHE A 73 20.29 6.35 -0.88
C PHE A 73 19.72 5.49 0.27
N LYS A 74 20.33 4.34 0.51
CA LYS A 74 20.05 3.49 1.67
C LYS A 74 21.35 3.35 2.46
N PRO A 75 21.32 3.43 3.80
CA PRO A 75 22.50 3.17 4.59
C PRO A 75 23.07 1.77 4.28
N PRO A 76 24.41 1.60 4.20
CA PRO A 76 25.43 2.65 4.31
C PRO A 76 25.63 3.46 3.01
N VAL A 77 25.72 4.77 3.17
CA VAL A 77 26.06 5.76 2.13
C VAL A 77 27.52 6.17 2.29
N PHE A 78 28.21 6.30 1.16
CA PHE A 78 29.62 6.58 1.13
C PHE A 78 29.91 7.94 0.53
N GLN A 79 30.90 8.62 1.09
CA GLN A 79 31.39 9.92 0.64
C GLN A 79 32.88 9.82 0.29
N CYS A 80 33.31 10.41 -0.81
CA CYS A 80 34.75 10.56 -1.10
C CYS A 80 35.30 11.85 -0.45
N LYS A 81 36.63 12.02 -0.41
CA LYS A 81 37.25 13.25 0.14
C LYS A 81 36.79 14.56 -0.54
N GLY A 82 36.37 14.50 -1.80
CA GLY A 82 35.83 15.63 -2.55
C GLY A 82 34.33 15.90 -2.31
N GLY A 83 33.69 15.18 -1.39
CA GLY A 83 32.28 15.38 -1.03
C GLY A 83 31.25 14.62 -1.86
N HIS A 84 31.65 13.99 -2.97
CA HIS A 84 30.73 13.18 -3.80
C HIS A 84 30.19 11.97 -3.05
N LEU A 85 28.87 11.75 -3.14
CA LEU A 85 28.17 10.63 -2.51
C LEU A 85 27.92 9.48 -3.50
N ALA A 86 27.95 8.25 -3.00
CA ALA A 86 27.59 7.04 -3.73
C ALA A 86 27.00 5.98 -2.78
N CYS A 87 26.10 5.14 -3.28
CA CYS A 87 25.58 4.00 -2.52
C CYS A 87 26.60 2.85 -2.51
N GLY A 88 26.53 1.98 -1.50
CA GLY A 88 27.48 0.87 -1.36
C GLY A 88 27.55 -0.07 -2.57
N SER A 89 26.41 -0.32 -3.24
CA SER A 89 26.38 -1.16 -4.44
C SER A 89 27.08 -0.53 -5.65
N CYS A 90 27.02 0.80 -5.79
CA CYS A 90 27.78 1.51 -6.81
C CYS A 90 29.27 1.54 -6.47
N VAL A 91 29.64 1.85 -5.22
CA VAL A 91 31.05 1.84 -4.79
C VAL A 91 31.71 0.48 -5.04
N ALA A 92 30.99 -0.62 -4.75
CA ALA A 92 31.50 -1.97 -4.99
C ALA A 92 31.76 -2.29 -6.47
N LYS A 93 31.07 -1.60 -7.40
CA LYS A 93 31.22 -1.77 -8.86
C LYS A 93 32.24 -0.82 -9.47
N LEU A 94 32.72 0.18 -8.74
CA LEU A 94 33.69 1.13 -9.26
C LEU A 94 35.09 0.52 -9.33
N PRO A 95 35.88 0.84 -10.38
CA PRO A 95 37.29 0.47 -10.45
C PRO A 95 38.03 0.94 -9.20
N TRP A 96 38.70 0.01 -8.53
CA TRP A 96 39.47 0.24 -7.29
C TRP A 96 38.68 0.92 -6.17
N LYS A 97 37.33 0.91 -6.24
CA LYS A 97 36.44 1.64 -5.31
C LYS A 97 36.75 3.14 -5.21
N GLN A 98 37.27 3.74 -6.28
CA GLN A 98 37.66 5.14 -6.31
C GLN A 98 36.62 6.02 -7.01
N CYS A 99 36.49 7.24 -6.52
CA CYS A 99 35.64 8.27 -7.12
C CYS A 99 36.17 8.68 -8.50
N GLN A 100 35.36 8.44 -9.53
CA GLN A 100 35.67 8.79 -10.93
C GLN A 100 35.32 10.25 -11.27
N ARG A 101 34.76 11.01 -10.32
CA ARG A 101 34.44 12.45 -10.47
C ARG A 101 35.48 13.38 -9.87
N CYS A 102 36.43 12.84 -9.13
CA CYS A 102 37.54 13.61 -8.57
C CYS A 102 38.73 13.50 -9.52
N ASP A 103 39.40 14.62 -9.81
CA ASP A 103 40.54 14.67 -10.74
C ASP A 103 41.72 13.76 -10.34
N HIS A 104 41.79 13.34 -9.07
CA HIS A 104 42.91 12.54 -8.53
C HIS A 104 42.49 11.15 -8.03
N GLY A 105 41.22 10.77 -8.23
CA GLY A 105 40.65 9.60 -7.54
C GLY A 105 40.55 9.85 -6.03
N GLY A 106 39.54 9.28 -5.39
CA GLY A 106 39.37 9.43 -3.95
C GLY A 106 38.65 8.24 -3.37
N ASP A 107 39.21 7.68 -2.30
CA ASP A 107 38.59 6.57 -1.60
C ASP A 107 37.27 7.01 -0.97
N PHE A 108 36.28 6.15 -1.11
CA PHE A 108 34.99 6.29 -0.45
C PHE A 108 35.09 5.80 0.99
N HIS A 109 34.62 6.61 1.93
CA HIS A 109 34.43 6.23 3.34
C HIS A 109 32.94 6.32 3.69
N GLY A 110 32.49 5.54 4.67
CA GLY A 110 31.10 5.63 5.15
C GLY A 110 30.81 7.02 5.71
N CYS A 111 29.60 7.52 5.50
CA CYS A 111 29.16 8.82 5.97
C CYS A 111 28.00 8.67 6.97
N PRO A 112 28.30 8.50 8.28
CA PRO A 112 27.27 8.29 9.30
C PRO A 112 26.25 9.43 9.39
N PHE A 113 26.66 10.66 9.07
CA PHE A 113 25.76 11.81 9.02
C PHE A 113 24.67 11.62 7.94
N VAL A 114 25.08 11.27 6.71
CA VAL A 114 24.12 11.01 5.63
C VAL A 114 23.29 9.77 5.95
N ASP A 115 23.89 8.72 6.51
CA ASP A 115 23.16 7.52 6.96
C ASP A 115 22.04 7.85 7.94
N ALA A 116 22.34 8.66 8.97
CA ALA A 116 21.35 9.12 9.94
C ALA A 116 20.27 9.96 9.27
N PHE A 117 20.68 10.87 8.38
CA PHE A 117 19.78 11.76 7.66
C PHE A 117 18.79 11.00 6.76
N VAL A 118 19.28 10.09 5.90
CA VAL A 118 18.44 9.30 4.99
C VAL A 118 17.58 8.27 5.75
N SER A 119 17.97 7.92 6.98
CA SER A 119 17.18 7.07 7.89
C SER A 119 16.09 7.84 8.63
N SER A 120 16.25 9.14 8.89
CA SER A 120 15.24 9.99 9.55
C SER A 120 14.29 10.67 8.57
N ALA A 121 14.72 10.90 7.33
CA ALA A 121 13.90 11.42 6.23
C ALA A 121 12.55 10.70 6.09
N ARG A 122 11.43 11.42 6.19
CA ARG A 122 10.06 10.88 6.08
C ARG A 122 9.29 11.52 4.92
N MET A 123 8.69 10.69 4.08
CA MET A 123 7.74 11.11 3.05
C MET A 123 6.34 10.61 3.37
N LYS A 124 5.35 11.45 3.10
CA LYS A 124 3.94 11.07 3.20
C LYS A 124 3.52 10.26 1.97
N CYS A 125 2.76 9.19 2.19
CA CYS A 125 2.11 8.46 1.11
C CYS A 125 1.07 9.36 0.42
N ASP A 126 1.12 9.39 -0.91
CA ASP A 126 0.25 10.19 -1.78
C ASP A 126 -1.09 9.49 -2.12
N HIS A 127 -1.22 8.19 -1.79
CA HIS A 127 -2.49 7.48 -1.93
C HIS A 127 -3.55 8.11 -1.02
N HIS A 128 -4.70 8.45 -1.62
CA HIS A 128 -5.78 9.14 -0.94
C HIS A 128 -6.25 8.37 0.30
N GLY A 129 -6.26 9.05 1.46
CA GLY A 129 -6.66 8.47 2.74
C GLY A 129 -5.57 7.67 3.47
N CYS A 130 -4.38 7.46 2.90
CA CYS A 130 -3.31 6.71 3.57
C CYS A 130 -2.70 7.50 4.72
N GLY A 131 -2.22 8.72 4.44
CA GLY A 131 -1.66 9.63 5.43
C GLY A 131 -0.39 9.16 6.13
N ARG A 132 0.07 7.92 5.92
CA ARG A 132 1.26 7.35 6.56
C ARG A 132 2.50 8.10 6.13
N GLN A 133 3.35 8.39 7.11
CA GLN A 133 4.72 8.81 6.88
C GLN A 133 5.63 7.58 6.84
N VAL A 134 6.45 7.49 5.80
CA VAL A 134 7.33 6.35 5.54
C VAL A 134 8.73 6.89 5.31
N THR A 135 9.75 6.15 5.72
CA THR A 135 11.14 6.52 5.38
C THR A 135 11.28 6.66 3.87
N TYR A 136 11.91 7.74 3.41
CA TYR A 136 11.87 8.13 2.00
C TYR A 136 12.33 7.00 1.04
N HIS A 137 13.39 6.27 1.39
CA HIS A 137 13.94 5.16 0.59
C HIS A 137 13.09 3.87 0.63
N LYS A 138 11.98 3.88 1.38
CA LYS A 138 10.96 2.82 1.45
C LYS A 138 9.61 3.28 0.90
N LEU A 139 9.51 4.49 0.36
CA LEU A 139 8.23 5.03 -0.10
C LEU A 139 7.64 4.18 -1.24
N ASP A 140 8.44 3.74 -2.21
CA ASP A 140 7.95 2.93 -3.33
C ASP A 140 7.52 1.52 -2.88
N ASP A 141 8.29 0.92 -1.97
CA ASP A 141 7.92 -0.36 -1.32
C ASP A 141 6.57 -0.21 -0.61
N HIS A 142 6.36 0.90 0.11
CA HIS A 142 5.07 1.20 0.71
C HIS A 142 3.98 1.45 -0.33
N LYS A 143 4.23 2.23 -1.38
CA LYS A 143 3.23 2.57 -2.41
C LYS A 143 2.73 1.32 -3.13
N SER A 144 3.62 0.38 -3.44
CA SER A 144 3.29 -0.90 -4.06
C SER A 144 2.49 -1.82 -3.13
N ALA A 145 2.69 -1.72 -1.81
CA ALA A 145 1.98 -2.53 -0.82
C ALA A 145 0.87 -1.79 -0.06
N CYS A 146 0.56 -0.54 -0.44
CA CYS A 146 -0.32 0.32 0.35
C CYS A 146 -1.74 -0.25 0.34
N PRO A 147 -2.40 -0.40 1.51
CA PRO A 147 -3.78 -0.88 1.57
C PRO A 147 -4.80 -0.01 0.82
N LEU A 148 -4.45 1.25 0.55
CA LEU A 148 -5.28 2.23 -0.17
C LEU A 148 -4.73 2.54 -1.57
N ALA A 149 -3.75 1.77 -2.04
CA ALA A 149 -3.31 1.85 -3.42
C ALA A 149 -4.50 1.53 -4.37
N PRO A 150 -4.65 2.27 -5.47
CA PRO A 150 -5.71 2.05 -6.44
C PRO A 150 -5.71 0.62 -7.02
N CYS A 151 -6.90 0.08 -7.21
CA CYS A 151 -7.16 -1.19 -7.86
C CYS A 151 -8.16 -0.96 -9.01
N LYS A 152 -8.01 -1.70 -10.11
CA LYS A 152 -8.89 -1.61 -11.27
C LYS A 152 -10.14 -2.44 -11.09
N CYS A 153 -11.23 -1.99 -11.71
CA CYS A 153 -12.47 -2.74 -11.75
C CYS A 153 -12.28 -4.09 -12.48
N PRO A 154 -12.68 -5.23 -11.89
CA PRO A 154 -12.59 -6.54 -12.53
C PRO A 154 -13.59 -6.77 -13.68
N VAL A 155 -14.53 -5.86 -13.91
CA VAL A 155 -15.55 -6.00 -14.95
C VAL A 155 -14.98 -5.53 -16.29
N SER A 156 -15.02 -6.41 -17.29
CA SER A 156 -14.51 -6.15 -18.63
C SER A 156 -15.12 -4.90 -19.24
N GLY A 157 -14.27 -4.01 -19.78
CA GLY A 157 -14.70 -2.74 -20.39
C GLY A 157 -14.93 -1.59 -19.40
N CYS A 158 -14.85 -1.83 -18.08
CA CYS A 158 -14.92 -0.76 -17.09
C CYS A 158 -13.54 -0.15 -16.83
N GLY A 159 -13.41 1.17 -17.03
CA GLY A 159 -12.17 1.92 -16.80
C GLY A 159 -11.98 2.44 -15.37
N PHE A 160 -12.82 2.05 -14.42
CA PHE A 160 -12.74 2.54 -13.05
C PHE A 160 -11.47 2.04 -12.35
N GLU A 161 -10.76 2.95 -11.70
CA GLU A 161 -9.59 2.68 -10.86
C GLU A 161 -9.68 3.54 -9.60
N GLY A 162 -9.51 2.93 -8.43
CA GLY A 162 -9.62 3.63 -7.16
C GLY A 162 -9.26 2.77 -5.95
N PRO A 163 -9.16 3.36 -4.74
CA PRO A 163 -8.80 2.61 -3.55
C PRO A 163 -9.86 1.52 -3.24
N PRO A 164 -9.51 0.43 -2.55
CA PRO A 164 -10.42 -0.71 -2.35
C PRO A 164 -11.81 -0.36 -1.79
N PRO A 165 -11.97 0.58 -0.82
CA PRO A 165 -13.30 0.99 -0.35
C PRO A 165 -14.17 1.65 -1.44
N ALA A 166 -13.56 2.47 -2.30
CA ALA A 166 -14.26 3.11 -3.42
C ALA A 166 -14.61 2.10 -4.51
N LEU A 167 -13.69 1.17 -4.81
CA LEU A 167 -13.94 0.09 -5.75
C LEU A 167 -15.08 -0.83 -5.29
N ARG A 168 -15.17 -1.14 -3.99
CA ARG A 168 -16.30 -1.88 -3.43
C ARG A 168 -17.63 -1.17 -3.70
N HIS A 169 -17.70 0.12 -3.40
CA HIS A 169 -18.91 0.90 -3.64
C HIS A 169 -19.27 0.93 -5.13
N HIS A 170 -18.29 1.19 -5.99
CA HIS A 170 -18.44 1.16 -7.44
C HIS A 170 -19.01 -0.17 -7.95
N LEU A 171 -18.45 -1.31 -7.51
CA LEU A 171 -18.92 -2.63 -7.91
C LEU A 171 -20.37 -2.88 -7.49
N SER A 172 -20.75 -2.46 -6.29
CA SER A 172 -22.14 -2.60 -5.81
C SER A 172 -23.12 -1.67 -6.52
N ALA A 173 -22.74 -0.41 -6.78
CA ALA A 173 -23.65 0.61 -7.27
C ALA A 173 -23.76 0.66 -8.80
N VAL A 174 -22.65 0.43 -9.52
CA VAL A 174 -22.58 0.54 -10.98
C VAL A 174 -22.78 -0.80 -11.65
N HIS A 175 -22.22 -1.87 -11.07
CA HIS A 175 -22.30 -3.22 -11.65
C HIS A 175 -23.30 -4.12 -10.94
N SER A 176 -24.01 -3.61 -9.91
CA SER A 176 -24.94 -4.39 -9.09
C SER A 176 -24.35 -5.71 -8.59
N MET A 177 -23.02 -5.76 -8.41
CA MET A 177 -22.31 -6.98 -8.06
C MET A 177 -22.72 -7.38 -6.63
N PRO A 178 -23.19 -8.62 -6.40
CA PRO A 178 -23.63 -9.01 -5.08
C PRO A 178 -22.46 -9.01 -4.08
N VAL A 179 -22.68 -8.33 -2.95
CA VAL A 179 -21.69 -8.15 -1.89
C VAL A 179 -22.10 -8.94 -0.66
N HIS A 180 -21.16 -9.69 -0.09
CA HIS A 180 -21.38 -10.48 1.12
C HIS A 180 -20.35 -10.13 2.18
N ALA A 181 -20.81 -9.96 3.42
CA ALA A 181 -19.91 -9.83 4.55
C ALA A 181 -19.33 -11.21 4.91
N VAL A 182 -18.04 -11.25 5.25
CA VAL A 182 -17.35 -12.44 5.75
C VAL A 182 -16.61 -12.11 7.04
N GLN A 183 -16.43 -13.14 7.87
CA GLN A 183 -15.57 -13.10 9.04
C GLN A 183 -14.51 -14.18 8.88
N TYR A 184 -13.27 -13.87 9.25
CA TYR A 184 -12.18 -14.82 9.12
C TYR A 184 -12.42 -16.05 9.99
N GLY A 185 -12.12 -17.24 9.45
CA GLY A 185 -12.32 -18.51 10.13
C GLY A 185 -13.77 -19.01 10.19
N LYS A 186 -14.75 -18.21 9.76
CA LYS A 186 -16.16 -18.63 9.66
C LYS A 186 -16.54 -19.05 8.26
N VAL A 187 -17.52 -19.94 8.18
CA VAL A 187 -18.07 -20.44 6.92
C VAL A 187 -19.21 -19.52 6.47
N LEU A 188 -19.13 -19.05 5.23
CA LEU A 188 -20.21 -18.40 4.51
C LEU A 188 -20.79 -19.38 3.48
N GLN A 189 -22.10 -19.55 3.49
CA GLN A 189 -22.83 -20.35 2.49
C GLN A 189 -23.52 -19.42 1.50
N LEU A 190 -23.37 -19.72 0.20
CA LEU A 190 -23.83 -18.92 -0.92
C LEU A 190 -24.47 -19.82 -1.98
N GLU A 191 -25.57 -19.34 -2.57
CA GLU A 191 -26.07 -19.89 -3.83
C GLU A 191 -25.49 -19.08 -4.98
N VAL A 192 -24.63 -19.71 -5.79
CA VAL A 192 -23.89 -19.04 -6.86
C VAL A 192 -24.44 -19.50 -8.21
N PRO A 193 -25.13 -18.62 -8.97
CA PRO A 193 -25.57 -18.90 -10.33
C PRO A 193 -24.38 -19.12 -11.25
N VAL A 194 -24.49 -20.11 -12.13
CA VAL A 194 -23.44 -20.43 -13.11
C VAL A 194 -23.26 -19.33 -14.15
N SER A 195 -24.33 -18.60 -14.47
CA SER A 195 -24.31 -17.47 -15.39
C SER A 195 -23.52 -16.28 -14.85
N GLU A 196 -23.53 -16.08 -13.53
CA GLU A 196 -22.93 -14.94 -12.84
C GLU A 196 -22.19 -15.39 -11.58
N PRO A 197 -21.04 -16.07 -11.74
CA PRO A 197 -20.32 -16.63 -10.60
C PRO A 197 -19.58 -15.57 -9.77
N ARG A 198 -19.44 -14.34 -10.30
CA ARG A 198 -18.69 -13.27 -9.66
C ARG A 198 -19.45 -12.69 -8.48
N ARG A 199 -18.77 -12.62 -7.34
CA ARG A 199 -19.30 -12.12 -6.07
C ARG A 199 -18.21 -11.37 -5.33
N LEU A 200 -18.57 -10.28 -4.67
CA LEU A 200 -17.65 -9.54 -3.81
C LEU A 200 -17.84 -10.00 -2.36
N LEU A 201 -16.75 -10.33 -1.69
CA LEU A 201 -16.71 -10.65 -0.27
C LEU A 201 -15.96 -9.54 0.47
N PHE A 202 -16.45 -9.12 1.63
CA PHE A 202 -15.85 -8.07 2.43
C PHE A 202 -15.65 -8.54 3.86
N ALA A 203 -14.40 -8.54 4.33
CA ALA A 203 -14.05 -8.87 5.70
C ALA A 203 -14.40 -7.69 6.62
N GLU A 204 -15.28 -7.94 7.59
CA GLU A 204 -15.74 -6.91 8.52
C GLU A 204 -14.63 -6.44 9.47
N GLU A 205 -13.66 -7.30 9.77
CA GLU A 205 -12.66 -7.02 10.81
C GLU A 205 -11.61 -5.97 10.38
N ASP A 206 -11.19 -5.99 9.12
CA ASP A 206 -10.12 -5.13 8.61
C ASP A 206 -10.42 -4.43 7.27
N GLY A 207 -11.65 -4.58 6.78
CA GLY A 207 -12.14 -3.94 5.57
C GLY A 207 -11.54 -4.49 4.27
N ARG A 208 -10.98 -5.70 4.28
CA ARG A 208 -10.41 -6.33 3.08
C ARG A 208 -11.49 -6.84 2.15
N ALA A 209 -11.26 -6.67 0.85
CA ALA A 209 -12.16 -7.15 -0.19
C ALA A 209 -11.56 -8.36 -0.93
N PHE A 210 -12.39 -9.35 -1.20
CA PHE A 210 -12.07 -10.52 -1.99
C PHE A 210 -13.09 -10.69 -3.11
N LEU A 211 -12.61 -11.12 -4.28
CA LEU A 211 -13.44 -11.42 -5.43
C LEU A 211 -13.51 -12.93 -5.59
N VAL A 212 -14.73 -13.50 -5.56
CA VAL A 212 -14.96 -14.84 -6.10
C VAL A 212 -14.91 -14.71 -7.61
N VAL A 213 -13.94 -15.37 -8.23
CA VAL A 213 -13.80 -15.46 -9.68
C VAL A 213 -14.27 -16.82 -10.12
N GLY A 214 -14.97 -16.86 -11.26
CA GLY A 214 -15.43 -18.10 -11.82
C GLY A 214 -15.55 -18.04 -13.33
N GLY A 215 -15.32 -19.17 -13.97
CA GLY A 215 -15.38 -19.31 -15.42
C GLY A 215 -15.79 -20.72 -15.83
N SER A 216 -16.47 -20.82 -16.97
CA SER A 216 -16.64 -22.10 -17.64
C SER A 216 -15.40 -22.37 -18.47
N LEU A 217 -14.81 -23.54 -18.28
CA LEU A 217 -13.64 -24.00 -19.05
C LEU A 217 -14.03 -24.65 -20.40
N GLY A 218 -15.27 -24.47 -20.87
CA GLY A 218 -15.78 -24.99 -22.15
C GLY A 218 -17.15 -25.66 -22.08
N LEU A 219 -17.69 -26.07 -23.23
CA LEU A 219 -18.98 -26.78 -23.34
C LEU A 219 -18.90 -28.15 -22.66
N GLY A 220 -19.63 -28.33 -21.55
CA GLY A 220 -19.66 -29.56 -20.76
C GLY A 220 -18.55 -29.69 -19.72
N VAL A 221 -17.71 -28.66 -19.56
CA VAL A 221 -16.59 -28.65 -18.62
C VAL A 221 -17.06 -28.08 -17.27
N PRO A 222 -16.62 -28.66 -16.14
CA PRO A 222 -16.93 -28.15 -14.81
C PRO A 222 -16.56 -26.68 -14.64
N ILE A 223 -17.29 -26.00 -13.75
CA ILE A 223 -17.05 -24.59 -13.42
C ILE A 223 -15.82 -24.53 -12.53
N ALA A 224 -14.86 -23.69 -12.88
CA ALA A 224 -13.75 -23.37 -12.01
C ALA A 224 -14.10 -22.16 -11.16
N LEU A 225 -13.88 -22.25 -9.85
CA LEU A 225 -14.07 -21.17 -8.88
C LEU A 225 -12.78 -20.91 -8.12
N SER A 226 -12.39 -19.65 -7.98
CA SER A 226 -11.27 -19.23 -7.14
C SER A 226 -11.59 -17.94 -6.39
N VAL A 227 -10.67 -17.52 -5.52
CA VAL A 227 -10.81 -16.35 -4.67
C VAL A 227 -9.55 -15.50 -4.81
N VAL A 228 -9.72 -14.21 -5.10
CA VAL A 228 -8.64 -13.24 -5.26
C VAL A 228 -8.80 -12.12 -4.24
N CYS A 229 -7.74 -11.76 -3.52
CA CYS A 229 -7.73 -10.59 -2.64
C CYS A 229 -7.45 -9.32 -3.46
N ILE A 230 -8.29 -8.29 -3.31
CA ILE A 230 -8.15 -7.02 -4.02
C ILE A 230 -7.21 -6.11 -3.24
N ARG A 231 -5.93 -6.04 -3.66
CA ARG A 231 -4.90 -5.16 -3.07
C ARG A 231 -3.66 -5.05 -3.98
N ALA A 232 -2.90 -3.96 -3.84
CA ALA A 232 -1.77 -3.66 -4.73
C ALA A 232 -0.50 -4.52 -4.59
N GLY A 233 -0.39 -5.37 -3.57
CA GLY A 233 0.77 -6.24 -3.38
C GLY A 233 0.44 -7.51 -2.61
N ALA A 234 1.19 -8.59 -2.88
CA ALA A 234 1.10 -9.86 -2.16
C ALA A 234 1.95 -9.91 -0.87
N SER A 235 2.79 -8.90 -0.66
CA SER A 235 3.71 -8.74 0.46
C SER A 235 3.77 -7.26 0.84
N PRO A 236 3.79 -6.89 2.12
CA PRO A 236 3.87 -7.75 3.31
C PRO A 236 2.52 -8.38 3.70
N PRO A 237 2.49 -9.25 4.73
CA PRO A 237 1.29 -9.86 5.30
C PRO A 237 0.09 -8.91 5.50
N PRO A 238 -1.14 -9.43 5.63
CA PRO A 238 -1.50 -10.85 5.79
C PRO A 238 -1.49 -11.66 4.48
N HIS A 239 -1.28 -12.96 4.60
CA HIS A 239 -1.64 -13.94 3.56
C HIS A 239 -2.99 -14.57 3.91
N TYR A 240 -3.66 -15.17 2.94
CA TYR A 240 -4.96 -15.80 3.17
C TYR A 240 -5.03 -17.17 2.52
N VAL A 241 -5.74 -18.07 3.18
CA VAL A 241 -6.14 -19.38 2.63
C VAL A 241 -7.66 -19.41 2.58
N ALA A 242 -8.22 -19.70 1.41
CA ALA A 242 -9.64 -19.90 1.22
C ALA A 242 -9.94 -21.38 1.11
N LYS A 243 -10.72 -21.92 2.05
CA LYS A 243 -11.29 -23.26 1.98
C LYS A 243 -12.64 -23.16 1.32
N VAL A 244 -12.79 -23.79 0.17
CA VAL A 244 -13.99 -23.70 -0.66
C VAL A 244 -14.50 -25.08 -0.95
N TRP A 245 -15.80 -25.32 -0.75
CA TRP A 245 -16.43 -26.58 -1.13
C TRP A 245 -17.83 -26.35 -1.70
N ALA A 246 -18.24 -27.26 -2.57
CA ALA A 246 -19.54 -27.26 -3.20
C ALA A 246 -20.27 -28.56 -2.84
N ASN A 247 -21.52 -28.43 -2.43
CA ASN A 247 -22.40 -29.55 -2.12
C ASN A 247 -23.36 -29.77 -3.28
N GLY A 248 -23.56 -31.04 -3.66
CA GLY A 248 -24.62 -31.43 -4.58
C GLY A 248 -25.99 -31.39 -3.91
N PRO A 249 -27.07 -31.43 -4.71
CA PRO A 249 -28.43 -31.47 -4.18
C PRO A 249 -28.64 -32.71 -3.28
N PRO A 250 -29.53 -32.63 -2.27
CA PRO A 250 -29.81 -33.77 -1.39
C PRO A 250 -30.27 -34.99 -2.19
N ALA A 251 -29.59 -36.12 -2.03
CA ALA A 251 -30.03 -37.37 -2.64
C ALA A 251 -31.22 -37.93 -1.85
N ALA A 252 -32.33 -38.19 -2.54
CA ALA A 252 -33.60 -38.63 -1.96
C ALA A 252 -33.55 -39.94 -1.15
N ALA A 253 -32.43 -40.67 -1.18
CA ALA A 253 -32.36 -42.03 -0.67
C ALA A 253 -31.50 -42.22 0.60
N ASN A 254 -30.58 -41.32 1.00
CA ASN A 254 -29.63 -41.62 2.09
C ASN A 254 -28.96 -40.41 2.80
N ASP A 255 -29.50 -39.18 2.70
CA ASP A 255 -28.98 -37.97 3.37
C ASP A 255 -27.49 -37.63 3.08
N ARG A 256 -26.89 -38.30 2.09
CA ARG A 256 -25.48 -38.17 1.71
C ARG A 256 -25.38 -37.32 0.45
N THR A 257 -24.81 -36.13 0.57
CA THR A 257 -24.56 -35.21 -0.54
C THR A 257 -23.15 -35.38 -1.08
N ASP A 258 -23.01 -35.44 -2.41
CA ASP A 258 -21.70 -35.38 -3.05
C ASP A 258 -21.05 -34.02 -2.74
N THR A 259 -19.78 -34.03 -2.36
CA THR A 259 -19.04 -32.80 -2.02
C THR A 259 -17.69 -32.78 -2.73
N VAL A 260 -17.32 -31.63 -3.26
CA VAL A 260 -15.97 -31.34 -3.77
C VAL A 260 -15.37 -30.19 -2.98
N ARG A 261 -14.08 -30.24 -2.66
CA ARG A 261 -13.38 -29.22 -1.86
C ARG A 261 -12.02 -28.89 -2.44
N ALA A 262 -11.60 -27.65 -2.27
CA ALA A 262 -10.25 -27.18 -2.53
C ALA A 262 -9.81 -26.20 -1.42
N ASP A 263 -8.52 -26.25 -1.10
CA ASP A 263 -7.86 -25.28 -0.25
C ASP A 263 -6.99 -24.39 -1.16
N ILE A 264 -7.29 -23.09 -1.19
CA ILE A 264 -6.76 -22.13 -2.16
C ILE A 264 -5.86 -21.14 -1.44
N GLN A 265 -4.60 -21.05 -1.84
CA GLN A 265 -3.74 -19.94 -1.45
C GLN A 265 -4.21 -18.68 -2.20
N VAL A 266 -4.70 -17.69 -1.48
CA VAL A 266 -5.37 -16.53 -2.08
C VAL A 266 -4.34 -15.60 -2.72
N THR A 267 -4.40 -15.49 -4.05
CA THR A 267 -3.61 -14.53 -4.81
C THR A 267 -4.11 -13.11 -4.54
N SER A 268 -3.18 -12.16 -4.46
CA SER A 268 -3.48 -10.73 -4.27
C SER A 268 -3.17 -9.96 -5.53
N SER A 269 -4.09 -9.11 -5.98
CA SER A 269 -3.90 -8.33 -7.21
C SER A 269 -4.58 -6.96 -7.17
N LYS A 270 -3.92 -5.96 -7.77
CA LYS A 270 -4.52 -4.65 -8.11
C LYS A 270 -5.45 -4.72 -9.33
N GLU A 271 -5.35 -5.79 -10.11
CA GLU A 271 -6.11 -6.01 -11.34
C GLU A 271 -6.79 -7.38 -11.26
N PRO A 272 -7.72 -7.58 -10.31
CA PRO A 272 -8.30 -8.91 -10.05
C PRO A 272 -9.06 -9.49 -11.25
N GLY A 273 -9.51 -8.68 -12.21
CA GLY A 273 -10.15 -9.15 -13.44
C GLY A 273 -9.18 -9.63 -14.52
N ALA A 274 -7.89 -9.26 -14.43
CA ALA A 274 -6.86 -9.67 -15.38
C ALA A 274 -6.15 -10.98 -14.97
N VAL A 275 -6.44 -11.49 -13.76
CA VAL A 275 -5.86 -12.74 -13.28
C VAL A 275 -6.55 -13.91 -13.99
N ALA A 276 -5.79 -14.64 -14.79
CA ALA A 276 -6.28 -15.83 -15.47
C ALA A 276 -6.62 -16.91 -14.43
N VAL A 277 -7.80 -17.54 -14.55
CA VAL A 277 -8.26 -18.55 -13.58
C VAL A 277 -7.35 -19.78 -13.61
N GLU A 278 -6.77 -20.06 -14.76
CA GLU A 278 -5.83 -21.16 -14.99
C GLU A 278 -4.50 -21.00 -14.23
N GLU A 279 -4.13 -19.76 -13.89
CA GLU A 279 -2.94 -19.44 -13.08
C GLU A 279 -3.23 -19.54 -11.57
N LEU A 280 -4.48 -19.76 -11.18
CA LEU A 280 -4.92 -19.86 -9.80
C LEU A 280 -5.09 -21.31 -9.38
N THR A 281 -4.99 -21.57 -8.08
CA THR A 281 -5.65 -22.76 -7.50
C THR A 281 -7.16 -22.52 -7.52
N PHE A 282 -7.92 -23.45 -8.10
CA PHE A 282 -9.37 -23.34 -8.22
C PHE A 282 -10.09 -24.63 -7.80
N LEU A 283 -11.32 -24.46 -7.33
CA LEU A 283 -12.28 -25.54 -7.13
C LEU A 283 -12.98 -25.84 -8.45
N THR A 284 -12.93 -27.09 -8.87
CA THR A 284 -13.68 -27.59 -10.03
C THR A 284 -15.02 -28.15 -9.55
N VAL A 285 -16.13 -27.59 -10.03
CA VAL A 285 -17.50 -28.02 -9.69
C VAL A 285 -18.11 -28.81 -10.85
N PRO A 286 -18.28 -30.14 -10.71
CA PRO A 286 -18.96 -30.97 -11.71
C PRO A 286 -20.42 -30.58 -11.91
N HIS A 287 -20.93 -30.73 -13.14
CA HIS A 287 -22.32 -30.41 -13.47
C HIS A 287 -23.37 -31.16 -12.62
N LYS A 288 -23.04 -32.35 -12.11
CA LYS A 288 -23.93 -33.12 -11.22
C LYS A 288 -24.19 -32.47 -9.86
N LEU A 289 -23.35 -31.52 -9.44
CA LEU A 289 -23.51 -30.78 -8.19
C LEU A 289 -24.31 -29.49 -8.37
N LEU A 290 -24.71 -29.17 -9.60
CA LEU A 290 -25.50 -27.99 -9.88
C LEU A 290 -26.98 -28.30 -9.64
N ALA A 291 -27.64 -27.44 -8.89
CA ALA A 291 -29.09 -27.47 -8.73
C ALA A 291 -29.77 -26.65 -9.84
N GLY A 292 -30.96 -27.07 -10.26
CA GLY A 292 -31.76 -26.38 -11.28
C GLY A 292 -31.44 -26.77 -12.73
N ALA A 293 -32.21 -26.19 -13.66
CA ALA A 293 -32.13 -26.48 -15.10
C ALA A 293 -31.88 -25.20 -15.92
N GLY A 294 -31.17 -25.33 -17.04
CA GLY A 294 -30.93 -24.22 -17.96
C GLY A 294 -30.17 -23.05 -17.31
N PRO A 295 -30.59 -21.78 -17.52
CA PRO A 295 -29.88 -20.59 -17.03
C PRO A 295 -30.01 -20.36 -15.52
N SER A 296 -30.94 -21.03 -14.84
CA SER A 296 -31.11 -20.93 -13.38
C SER A 296 -30.25 -21.93 -12.60
N ARG A 297 -29.26 -22.55 -13.26
CA ARG A 297 -28.32 -23.45 -12.60
C ARG A 297 -27.52 -22.69 -11.54
N ALA A 298 -27.46 -23.24 -10.34
CA ALA A 298 -26.69 -22.68 -9.24
C ALA A 298 -25.91 -23.77 -8.49
N VAL A 299 -24.84 -23.37 -7.82
CA VAL A 299 -24.08 -24.22 -6.91
C VAL A 299 -24.23 -23.70 -5.49
N SER A 300 -24.47 -24.63 -4.55
CA SER A 300 -24.39 -24.34 -3.12
C SER A 300 -22.92 -24.33 -2.70
N LEU A 301 -22.35 -23.14 -2.65
CA LEU A 301 -20.94 -22.89 -2.38
C LEU A 301 -20.75 -22.51 -0.91
N HIS A 302 -19.85 -23.21 -0.24
CA HIS A 302 -19.40 -22.87 1.09
C HIS A 302 -17.97 -22.37 1.01
N LEU A 303 -17.69 -21.27 1.71
CA LEU A 303 -16.41 -20.59 1.65
C LEU A 303 -16.00 -20.14 3.04
N ARG A 304 -14.75 -20.41 3.41
CA ARG A 304 -14.12 -19.93 4.64
C ARG A 304 -12.77 -19.32 4.30
N ILE A 305 -12.54 -18.09 4.72
CA ILE A 305 -11.24 -17.42 4.54
C ILE A 305 -10.52 -17.41 5.88
N ASP A 306 -9.35 -18.03 5.92
CA ASP A 306 -8.44 -17.99 7.06
C ASP A 306 -7.37 -16.92 6.80
N LYS A 307 -7.17 -16.01 7.76
CA LYS A 307 -6.14 -14.97 7.72
C LYS A 307 -4.87 -15.48 8.39
N ILE A 308 -3.75 -15.45 7.69
CA ILE A 308 -2.44 -15.86 8.18
C ILE A 308 -1.66 -14.60 8.52
N THR A 309 -1.52 -14.36 9.83
CA THR A 309 -0.65 -13.32 10.40
C THR A 309 0.64 -13.99 10.82
N SER A 310 1.64 -14.00 9.95
CA SER A 310 3.02 -14.33 10.34
C SER A 310 3.59 -13.23 11.23
#